data_AF-A0A2G8PCK0-F1
#
_entry.id   AF-A0A2G8PCK0-F1
#
_cell.length_a   1.000
_cell.length_b   1.000
_cell.length_c   1.000
_cell.angle_alpha   90.00
_cell.angle_beta   90.00
_cell.angle_gamma   90.00
#
_symmetry.space_group_name_H-M   'P 1'
#
loop_
_entity.id
_entity.type
_entity.pdbx_description
1 polymer ?
#
loop_
_entity_poly.entity_id
_entity_poly.type
_entity_poly.pdbx_seq_one_letter_code
_entity_poly.pdbx_strand_id
1 'polypeptide(L)' 'MEAITYTFILFLTLGLLFFAVAFRETPRIQKK' A
#
# COMPACT_ATOMS: atom_id res chain seq x y z
N MET A 1 6.26 -24.69 -4.31
CA MET A 1 5.12 -23.81 -4.68
C MET A 1 4.87 -22.76 -3.59
N GLU A 2 4.90 -23.13 -2.32
CA GLU A 2 4.62 -22.22 -1.19
C GLU A 2 5.52 -20.97 -1.11
N ALA A 3 6.83 -21.11 -1.37
CA ALA A 3 7.75 -19.97 -1.37
C ALA A 3 7.36 -18.87 -2.39
N ILE A 4 6.82 -19.26 -3.54
CA ILE A 4 6.33 -18.32 -4.56
C ILE A 4 5.09 -17.60 -4.02
N THR A 5 4.15 -18.33 -3.44
CA THR A 5 2.94 -17.76 -2.83
C THR A 5 3.27 -16.78 -1.71
N TYR A 6 4.18 -17.13 -0.79
CA TYR A 6 4.59 -16.25 0.31
C TYR A 6 5.29 -14.98 -0.19
N THR A 7 6.19 -15.13 -1.16
CA THR A 7 6.89 -14.00 -1.76
C THR A 7 5.92 -13.08 -2.50
N PHE A 8 4.95 -13.66 -3.21
CA PHE A 8 3.93 -12.92 -3.93
C PHE A 8 3.03 -12.11 -2.98
N ILE A 9 2.52 -12.75 -1.92
CA ILE A 9 1.71 -12.07 -0.90
C ILE A 9 2.52 -10.95 -0.25
N LEU A 10 3.76 -11.23 0.16
CA LEU A 10 4.65 -10.23 0.75
C LEU A 10 4.86 -9.03 -0.19
N PHE A 11 5.19 -9.29 -1.46
CA PHE A 11 5.43 -8.25 -2.45
C PHE A 11 4.18 -7.40 -2.69
N LEU A 12 3.00 -8.02 -2.84
CA LEU A 12 1.75 -7.30 -3.01
C LEU A 12 1.39 -6.47 -1.78
N THR A 13 1.59 -6.99 -0.57
CA THR A 13 1.31 -6.25 0.66
C THR A 13 2.23 -5.04 0.78
N LEU A 14 3.53 -5.20 0.53
CA LEU A 14 4.48 -4.08 0.57
C LEU A 14 4.18 -3.05 -0.54
N GLY A 15 3.85 -3.50 -1.74
CA GLY A 15 3.42 -2.64 -2.84
C GLY A 15 2.16 -1.85 -2.47
N LEU A 16 1.14 -2.50 -1.93
CA LEU A 16 -0.09 -1.84 -1.48
C LEU A 16 0.19 -0.77 -0.43
N LEU A 17 1.03 -1.06 0.58
CA LEU A 17 1.42 -0.10 1.60
C LEU A 17 2.17 1.09 1.00
N PHE A 18 3.10 0.85 0.07
CA PHE A 18 3.81 1.90 -0.63
C PHE A 18 2.84 2.83 -1.38
N PHE A 19 1.92 2.27 -2.16
CA PHE A 19 0.95 3.06 -2.92
C PHE A 19 -0.02 3.82 -2.00
N ALA A 20 -0.48 3.19 -0.92
CA ALA A 20 -1.35 3.81 0.07
C ALA A 20 -0.69 5.00 0.78
N VAL A 21 0.64 4.99 0.97
CA VAL A 21 1.34 6.13 1.58
C VAL A 21 1.70 7.19 0.53
N ALA A 22 2.28 6.78 -0.60
CA ALA A 22 2.80 7.70 -1.62
C ALA A 22 1.69 8.41 -2.41
N PHE A 23 0.53 7.77 -2.59
CA PHE A 23 -0.57 8.28 -3.43
C PHE A 23 -1.89 8.44 -2.68
N ARG A 24 -1.88 8.52 -1.34
CA ARG A 24 -3.10 8.90 -0.61
C ARG A 24 -3.57 10.29 -1.01
N GLU A 25 -4.87 10.49 -0.91
CA GLU A 25 -5.44 11.83 -1.03
C GLU A 25 -4.84 12.78 0.01
N THR A 26 -4.49 13.98 -0.43
CA THR A 26 -4.01 15.02 0.48
C THR A 26 -5.15 15.41 1.42
N PRO A 27 -4.97 15.37 2.74
CA PRO A 27 -6.01 15.76 3.67
C PRO A 27 -6.39 17.23 3.42
N ARG A 28 -7.67 17.47 3.16
CA ARG A 28 -8.19 18.83 3.01
C ARG A 28 -8.48 19.41 4.39
N ILE A 29 -7.84 20.53 4.71
CA ILE A 29 -8.17 21.29 5.92
C ILE A 29 -9.50 22.01 5.66
N GLN A 30 -10.58 21.55 6.29
CA GLN A 30 -11.83 22.30 6.31
C GLN A 30 -11.61 23.55 7.15
N LYS A 31 -11.59 24.72 6.50
CA LYS A 31 -11.69 26.01 7.20
C LYS A 31 -13.17 26.26 7.51
N LYS A 32 -13.47 26.67 8.74
CA LYS A 32 -14.79 27.19 9.12
C LYS A 32 -15.14 28.43 8.31
#